data_AF-A0A3N1GBN9-F1
#
_entry.id   AF-A0A3N1GBN9-F1
#
_cell.length_a   1.000
_cell.length_b   1.000
_cell.length_c   1.000
_cell.angle_alpha   90.00
_cell.angle_beta   90.00
_cell.angle_gamma   90.00
#
_symmetry.space_group_name_H-M   'P 1'
#
loop_
_entity.id
_entity.type
_entity.pdbx_description
1 polymer ?
#
loop_
_entity_poly.entity_id
_entity_poly.type
_entity_poly.pdbx_seq_one_letter_code
_entity_poly.pdbx_strand_id
1 'polypeptide(L)'
;MVLGRRGGPPGAILAALIAHELYGDDHAGSDPEGSPERHGPYWRERITPACYDSIDTDAAERHLRAWAEQVAPLPEHLRPVLEQQAYQRLRTADRVYKLRDLGHGAFHDWGGVHNDFHELVLIDRANRVLTLIVAADD
;
A
#
# COMPACT_ATOMS: atom_id res chain seq x y z
N MET A 1 8.57 -18.88 -31.88
CA MET A 1 9.31 -17.98 -30.98
C MET A 1 8.29 -17.31 -30.07
N VAL A 2 8.07 -17.86 -28.88
CA VAL A 2 7.09 -17.32 -27.91
C VAL A 2 7.83 -16.33 -27.01
N LEU A 3 7.63 -15.03 -27.25
CA LEU A 3 8.09 -13.99 -26.35
C LEU A 3 7.16 -13.95 -25.13
N GLY A 4 7.48 -14.74 -24.12
CA GLY A 4 6.92 -14.56 -22.78
C GLY A 4 7.45 -13.25 -22.21
N ARG A 5 6.67 -12.16 -22.30
CA ARG A 5 6.89 -10.97 -21.47
C ARG A 5 6.69 -11.36 -20.02
N ARG A 6 7.76 -11.82 -19.36
CA ARG A 6 7.87 -11.82 -17.90
C ARG A 6 7.63 -10.36 -17.46
N GLY A 7 6.72 -10.14 -16.51
CA GLY A 7 6.55 -8.83 -15.88
C GLY A 7 7.91 -8.29 -15.41
N GLY A 8 8.10 -6.97 -15.46
CA GLY A 8 9.37 -6.33 -15.11
C GLY A 8 9.87 -6.73 -13.71
N PRO A 9 11.16 -6.50 -13.41
CA PRO A 9 11.68 -6.75 -12.07
C PRO A 9 10.83 -5.97 -11.04
N PRO A 10 10.64 -6.50 -9.81
CA PRO A 10 9.75 -5.88 -8.83
C PRO A 10 10.01 -4.39 -8.62
N GLY A 11 11.27 -3.97 -8.61
CA GLY A 11 11.65 -2.55 -8.49
C GLY A 11 11.13 -1.66 -9.62
N ALA A 12 11.01 -2.18 -10.86
CA ALA A 12 10.43 -1.43 -11.97
C ALA A 12 8.91 -1.31 -11.87
N ILE A 13 8.23 -2.33 -11.31
CA ILE A 13 6.79 -2.27 -11.04
C ILE A 13 6.50 -1.26 -9.93
N LEU A 14 7.28 -1.30 -8.84
CA LEU A 14 7.18 -0.32 -7.75
C LEU A 14 7.49 1.10 -8.24
N ALA A 15 8.51 1.28 -9.08
CA ALA A 15 8.80 2.59 -9.66
C ALA A 15 7.64 3.12 -10.52
N ALA A 16 7.01 2.24 -11.31
CA ALA A 16 5.84 2.60 -12.12
C ALA A 16 4.62 2.95 -11.26
N LEU A 17 4.40 2.23 -10.14
CA LEU A 17 3.37 2.56 -9.15
C LEU A 17 3.62 3.94 -8.55
N ILE A 18 4.82 4.16 -8.02
CA ILE A 18 5.21 5.44 -7.39
C ILE A 18 5.09 6.58 -8.38
N ALA A 19 5.27 6.37 -9.68
CA ALA A 19 5.13 7.39 -10.73
C ALA A 19 3.70 7.57 -11.25
N HIS A 20 2.74 6.73 -10.84
CA HIS A 20 1.35 6.82 -11.28
C HIS A 20 0.64 8.05 -10.68
N GLU A 21 -0.28 8.68 -11.41
CA GLU A 21 -1.00 9.88 -10.93
C GLU A 21 -1.81 9.60 -9.67
N LEU A 22 -2.56 8.49 -9.64
CA LEU A 22 -3.37 8.04 -8.50
C LEU A 22 -2.53 7.58 -7.28
N TYR A 23 -1.20 7.55 -7.38
CA TYR A 23 -0.36 7.31 -6.22
C TYR A 23 -0.25 8.56 -5.34
N GLY A 24 -0.41 9.77 -5.89
CA GLY A 24 -0.29 11.00 -5.12
C GLY A 24 -1.55 11.34 -4.33
N ASP A 25 -1.63 10.92 -3.07
CA ASP A 25 -2.76 11.14 -2.16
C ASP A 25 -2.23 11.21 -0.72
N ASP A 26 -2.56 12.27 0.02
CA ASP A 26 -2.13 12.43 1.42
C ASP A 26 -2.93 11.54 2.39
N HIS A 27 -4.00 10.92 1.90
CA HIS A 27 -4.92 10.07 2.64
C HIS A 27 -5.52 10.74 3.89
N ALA A 28 -5.41 12.08 4.00
CA ALA A 28 -5.91 12.92 5.09
C ALA A 28 -7.25 13.60 4.75
N GLY A 29 -7.94 13.12 3.71
CA GLY A 29 -9.30 13.55 3.34
C GLY A 29 -9.39 14.99 2.86
N SER A 30 -8.27 15.66 2.56
CA SER A 30 -8.22 17.12 2.49
C SER A 30 -8.29 17.70 1.08
N ASP A 31 -8.03 16.93 0.02
CA ASP A 31 -7.99 17.48 -1.35
C ASP A 31 -8.67 16.58 -2.42
N PRO A 32 -9.79 17.01 -3.05
CA PRO A 32 -10.43 16.26 -4.11
C PRO A 32 -9.58 16.15 -5.39
N GLU A 33 -8.55 16.99 -5.55
CA GLU A 33 -7.61 16.91 -6.68
C GLU A 33 -6.40 16.00 -6.39
N GLY A 34 -6.31 15.44 -5.18
CA GLY A 34 -5.14 14.71 -4.71
C GLY A 34 -3.94 15.64 -4.47
N SER A 35 -2.88 15.09 -3.88
CA SER A 35 -1.62 15.81 -3.68
C SER A 35 -0.52 15.09 -4.46
N PRO A 36 -0.26 15.43 -5.74
CA PRO A 36 0.65 14.66 -6.59
C PRO A 36 2.09 14.58 -6.04
N GLU A 37 2.45 15.51 -5.15
CA GLU A 37 3.76 15.59 -4.48
C GLU A 37 3.81 14.81 -3.15
N ARG A 38 2.68 14.33 -2.64
CA ARG A 38 2.54 13.70 -1.32
C ARG A 38 1.99 12.28 -1.45
N HIS A 39 2.33 11.41 -0.51
CA HIS A 39 1.70 10.09 -0.38
C HIS A 39 1.67 9.66 1.08
N GLY A 40 0.46 9.47 1.62
CA GLY A 40 0.27 9.27 3.04
C GLY A 40 0.95 10.40 3.82
N PRO A 41 1.81 10.11 4.81
CA PRO A 41 2.52 11.15 5.56
C PRO A 41 3.76 11.71 4.85
N TYR A 42 4.19 11.14 3.72
CA TYR A 42 5.51 11.41 3.14
C TYR A 42 5.47 12.32 1.92
N TRP A 43 6.54 13.08 1.70
CA TRP A 43 6.83 13.61 0.36
C TRP A 43 7.06 12.44 -0.59
N ARG A 44 6.33 12.41 -1.71
CA ARG A 44 6.41 11.33 -2.71
C ARG A 44 7.83 11.12 -3.25
N GLU A 45 8.60 12.19 -3.40
CA GLU A 45 10.01 12.13 -3.82
C GLU A 45 10.92 11.33 -2.88
N ARG A 46 10.50 11.13 -1.61
CA ARG A 46 11.23 10.33 -0.62
C ARG A 46 10.85 8.85 -0.67
N ILE A 47 9.80 8.50 -1.39
CA ILE A 47 9.38 7.12 -1.59
C ILE A 47 10.07 6.57 -2.83
N THR A 48 10.90 5.56 -2.63
CA THR A 48 11.59 4.86 -3.72
C THR A 48 11.28 3.37 -3.63
N PRO A 49 11.49 2.58 -4.70
CA PRO A 49 11.33 1.13 -4.63
C PRO A 49 12.15 0.47 -3.50
N ALA A 50 13.27 1.06 -3.07
CA ALA A 50 14.09 0.55 -1.99
C ALA A 50 13.47 0.76 -0.59
N CYS A 51 12.41 1.54 -0.47
CA CYS A 51 11.63 1.74 0.75
C CYS A 51 10.64 0.61 1.02
N TYR A 52 10.47 -0.30 0.07
CA TYR A 52 9.53 -1.41 0.17
C TYR A 52 10.25 -2.69 0.59
N ASP A 53 9.86 -3.20 1.75
CA ASP A 53 10.36 -4.48 2.25
C ASP A 53 9.47 -5.61 1.75
N SER A 54 10.08 -6.69 1.23
CA SER A 54 9.35 -7.90 0.89
C SER A 54 8.89 -8.57 2.18
N ILE A 55 7.61 -8.90 2.27
CA ILE A 55 7.04 -9.60 3.42
C ILE A 55 6.23 -10.82 3.00
N ASP A 56 6.11 -11.79 3.89
CA ASP A 56 5.27 -12.97 3.66
C ASP A 56 3.79 -12.62 3.73
N THR A 57 2.97 -13.28 2.93
CA THR A 57 1.52 -13.07 2.87
C THR A 57 0.85 -13.23 4.25
N ASP A 58 1.24 -14.24 5.02
CA ASP A 58 0.69 -14.46 6.38
C ASP A 58 1.08 -13.34 7.35
N ALA A 59 2.26 -12.75 7.19
CA ALA A 59 2.70 -11.61 7.99
C ALA A 59 1.92 -10.35 7.60
N ALA A 60 1.70 -10.13 6.30
CA ALA A 60 0.90 -9.03 5.78
C ALA A 60 -0.57 -9.10 6.22
N GLU A 61 -1.19 -10.28 6.14
CA GLU A 61 -2.57 -10.48 6.59
C GLU A 61 -2.71 -10.24 8.09
N ARG A 62 -1.77 -10.77 8.89
CA ARG A 62 -1.75 -10.54 10.35
C ARG A 62 -1.58 -9.06 10.69
N HIS A 63 -0.70 -8.36 9.97
CA HIS A 63 -0.49 -6.91 10.13
C HIS A 63 -1.79 -6.15 9.87
N LEU A 64 -2.47 -6.43 8.75
CA LEU A 64 -3.70 -5.74 8.38
C LEU A 64 -4.86 -6.06 9.33
N ARG A 65 -4.98 -7.31 9.80
CA ARG A 65 -5.97 -7.70 10.81
C ARG A 65 -5.73 -7.00 12.14
N ALA A 66 -4.47 -6.93 12.58
CA ALA A 66 -4.09 -6.26 13.81
C ALA A 66 -4.49 -4.78 13.79
N TRP A 67 -4.25 -4.08 12.66
CA TRP A 67 -4.73 -2.71 12.46
C TRP A 67 -6.26 -2.62 12.47
N ALA A 68 -6.95 -3.47 11.69
CA ALA A 68 -8.41 -3.40 11.54
C ALA A 68 -9.18 -3.67 12.85
N GLU A 69 -8.57 -4.36 13.80
CA GLU A 69 -9.15 -4.70 15.11
C GLU A 69 -8.42 -3.98 16.27
N GLN A 70 -7.58 -2.97 15.98
CA GLN A 70 -6.72 -2.29 16.95
C GLN A 70 -7.52 -1.58 18.05
N VAL A 71 -8.61 -0.92 17.68
CA VAL A 71 -9.44 -0.11 18.60
C VAL A 71 -10.64 -0.90 19.12
N ALA A 72 -11.29 -1.66 18.25
CA ALA A 72 -12.48 -2.43 18.57
C ALA A 72 -12.61 -3.64 17.63
N PRO A 73 -13.41 -4.67 18.01
CA PRO A 73 -13.69 -5.78 17.10
C PRO A 73 -14.31 -5.30 15.79
N LEU A 74 -13.89 -5.92 14.68
CA LEU A 74 -14.38 -5.60 13.36
C LEU A 74 -15.91 -5.82 13.25
N PRO A 75 -16.70 -4.80 12.85
CA PRO A 75 -18.12 -4.94 12.64
C PRO A 75 -18.46 -6.04 11.62
N GLU A 76 -19.44 -6.90 11.94
CA GLU A 76 -19.81 -8.06 11.11
C GLU A 76 -20.12 -7.70 9.64
N HIS A 77 -20.73 -6.54 9.40
CA HIS A 77 -21.04 -6.09 8.05
C HIS A 77 -19.81 -5.69 7.21
N LEU A 78 -18.69 -5.33 7.85
CA LEU A 78 -17.43 -5.00 7.17
C LEU A 78 -16.54 -6.22 6.92
N ARG A 79 -16.75 -7.33 7.65
CA ARG A 79 -16.03 -8.58 7.43
C ARG A 79 -16.01 -9.05 5.97
N PRO A 80 -17.14 -9.20 5.26
CA PRO A 80 -17.12 -9.66 3.87
C PRO A 80 -16.43 -8.66 2.93
N VAL A 81 -16.51 -7.37 3.24
CA VAL A 81 -15.85 -6.31 2.45
C VAL A 81 -14.34 -6.43 2.59
N LEU A 82 -13.79 -6.49 3.81
CA LEU A 82 -12.36 -6.66 4.03
C LEU A 82 -11.83 -8.01 3.52
N GLU A 83 -12.63 -9.06 3.65
CA GLU A 83 -12.32 -10.38 3.09
C GLU A 83 -12.11 -10.31 1.58
N GLN A 84 -13.05 -9.71 0.85
CA GLN A 84 -12.96 -9.59 -0.61
C GLN A 84 -11.90 -8.58 -1.06
N GLN A 85 -11.87 -7.40 -0.42
CA GLN A 85 -11.09 -6.26 -0.92
C GLN A 85 -9.63 -6.32 -0.48
N ALA A 86 -9.30 -7.02 0.61
CA ALA A 86 -7.93 -7.09 1.12
C ALA A 86 -7.43 -8.53 1.28
N TYR A 87 -8.07 -9.34 2.12
CA TYR A 87 -7.52 -10.64 2.53
C TYR A 87 -7.48 -11.67 1.39
N GLN A 88 -8.47 -11.69 0.50
CA GLN A 88 -8.43 -12.52 -0.71
C GLN A 88 -7.31 -12.07 -1.65
N ARG A 89 -7.16 -10.77 -1.89
CA ARG A 89 -6.10 -10.24 -2.78
C ARG A 89 -4.70 -10.51 -2.25
N LEU A 90 -4.51 -10.43 -0.92
CA LEU A 90 -3.27 -10.82 -0.26
C LEU A 90 -2.92 -12.28 -0.55
N ARG A 91 -3.88 -13.19 -0.40
CA ARG A 91 -3.69 -14.63 -0.60
C ARG A 91 -3.46 -15.04 -2.05
N THR A 92 -3.91 -14.24 -3.02
CA THR A 92 -3.65 -14.51 -4.45
C THR A 92 -2.39 -13.85 -4.98
N ALA A 93 -1.75 -12.95 -4.23
CA ALA A 93 -0.56 -12.24 -4.67
C ALA A 93 0.67 -13.16 -4.76
N ASP A 94 1.48 -13.00 -5.81
CA ASP A 94 2.78 -13.69 -5.93
C ASP A 94 3.85 -13.07 -5.04
N ARG A 95 3.73 -11.76 -4.80
CA ARG A 95 4.66 -10.96 -4.00
C ARG A 95 3.90 -9.89 -3.25
N VAL A 96 4.29 -9.69 -1.99
CA VAL A 96 3.77 -8.65 -1.11
C VAL A 96 4.93 -7.78 -0.65
N TYR A 97 4.74 -6.47 -0.77
CA TYR A 97 5.70 -5.47 -0.32
C TYR A 97 5.03 -4.53 0.67
N LYS A 98 5.73 -4.15 1.73
CA LYS A 98 5.28 -3.18 2.72
C LYS A 98 6.15 -1.94 2.64
N LEU A 99 5.54 -0.76 2.62
CA LEU A 99 6.29 0.47 2.81
C LEU A 99 6.77 0.51 4.27
N ARG A 100 8.08 0.61 4.47
CA ARG A 100 8.64 0.80 5.81
C ARG A 100 8.41 2.21 6.32
N ASP A 101 8.55 2.39 7.63
CA ASP A 101 8.62 3.73 8.22
C ASP A 101 9.86 4.47 7.70
N LEU A 102 9.64 5.61 7.05
CA LEU A 102 10.72 6.45 6.50
C LEU A 102 11.20 7.51 7.49
N GLY A 103 10.53 7.60 8.64
CA GLY A 103 10.78 8.55 9.70
C GLY A 103 10.34 9.98 9.37
N HIS A 104 10.32 10.80 10.41
CA HIS A 104 9.89 12.21 10.36
C HIS A 104 10.64 13.06 9.31
N GLY A 105 11.88 12.70 8.95
CA GLY A 105 12.66 13.42 7.93
C GLY A 105 12.12 13.27 6.50
N ALA A 106 11.17 12.36 6.28
CA ALA A 106 10.47 12.17 5.01
C ALA A 106 9.06 12.78 5.00
N PHE A 107 8.57 13.30 6.13
CA PHE A 107 7.23 13.84 6.24
C PHE A 107 7.05 15.12 5.41
N HIS A 108 5.85 15.29 4.85
CA HIS A 108 5.40 16.59 4.36
C HIS A 108 4.81 17.44 5.50
N ASP A 109 4.35 18.64 5.16
CA ASP A 109 3.90 19.65 6.12
C ASP A 109 2.72 19.18 7.02
N TRP A 110 2.02 18.11 6.62
CA TRP A 110 0.91 17.48 7.34
C TRP A 110 1.19 16.02 7.72
N GLY A 111 2.42 15.53 7.53
CA GLY A 111 2.75 14.11 7.66
C GLY A 111 2.64 13.53 9.07
N GLY A 112 2.51 14.38 10.09
CA GLY A 112 2.28 13.96 11.48
C GLY A 112 0.80 13.97 11.91
N VAL A 113 -0.14 14.18 10.98
CA VAL A 113 -1.58 14.20 11.31
C VAL A 113 -2.14 12.79 11.46
N HIS A 114 -1.70 11.85 10.63
CA HIS A 114 -2.08 10.44 10.76
C HIS A 114 -1.43 9.81 11.98
N ASN A 115 -2.23 9.17 12.83
CA ASN A 115 -1.73 8.39 13.96
C ASN A 115 -1.11 7.08 13.49
N ASP A 116 -1.68 6.48 12.44
CA ASP A 116 -1.19 5.24 11.83
C ASP A 116 -1.28 5.32 10.30
N PHE A 117 -0.22 4.90 9.62
CA PHE A 117 -0.19 4.74 8.16
C PHE A 117 0.46 3.41 7.78
N HIS A 118 -0.26 2.60 7.01
CA HIS A 118 0.20 1.31 6.52
C HIS A 118 -0.09 1.15 5.04
N GLU A 119 0.95 0.78 4.28
CA GLU A 119 0.85 0.56 2.86
C GLU A 119 1.37 -0.83 2.48
N LEU A 120 0.58 -1.55 1.70
CA LEU A 120 0.94 -2.84 1.11
C LEU A 120 0.75 -2.80 -0.41
N VAL A 121 1.77 -3.26 -1.14
CA VAL A 121 1.73 -3.44 -2.59
C VAL A 121 1.72 -4.92 -2.93
N LEU A 122 0.68 -5.35 -3.64
CA LEU A 122 0.45 -6.73 -4.04
C LEU A 122 0.69 -6.88 -5.53
N ILE A 123 1.58 -7.78 -5.92
CA ILE A 123 1.83 -8.11 -7.32
C ILE A 123 1.28 -9.50 -7.60
N ASP A 124 0.25 -9.57 -8.44
CA ASP A 124 -0.30 -10.80 -9.01
C ASP A 124 0.01 -10.82 -10.52
N ARG A 125 1.08 -11.54 -10.88
CA ARG A 125 1.55 -11.72 -12.25
C ARG A 125 0.68 -12.68 -13.04
N ALA A 126 0.03 -13.65 -12.38
CA ALA A 126 -0.85 -14.60 -13.03
C ALA A 126 -2.06 -13.87 -13.64
N ASN A 127 -2.68 -12.97 -12.86
CA ASN A 127 -3.82 -12.17 -13.28
C ASN A 127 -3.45 -10.79 -13.86
N ARG A 128 -2.16 -10.42 -13.81
CA ARG A 128 -1.62 -9.11 -14.23
C ARG A 128 -2.26 -7.93 -13.47
N VAL A 129 -2.43 -8.11 -12.17
CA VAL A 129 -3.01 -7.12 -11.28
C VAL A 129 -1.93 -6.59 -10.33
N LEU A 130 -1.90 -5.27 -10.18
CA LEU A 130 -1.18 -4.57 -9.12
C LEU A 130 -2.22 -3.97 -8.19
N THR A 131 -2.15 -4.30 -6.89
CA THR A 131 -3.04 -3.74 -5.88
C THR A 131 -2.24 -2.93 -4.88
N LEU A 132 -2.69 -1.71 -4.60
CA LEU A 132 -2.24 -0.89 -3.48
C LEU A 132 -3.31 -0.97 -2.39
N ILE A 133 -2.93 -1.38 -1.18
CA ILE A 133 -3.78 -1.34 0.00
C ILE A 133 -3.18 -0.30 0.94
N VAL A 134 -3.98 0.72 1.26
CA VAL A 134 -3.67 1.71 2.28
C VAL A 134 -4.64 1.51 3.44
N ALA A 135 -4.09 1.48 4.64
CA ALA A 135 -4.81 1.47 5.90
C ALA A 135 -4.23 2.61 6.74
N ALA A 136 -5.06 3.63 6.99
CA ALA A 136 -4.68 4.85 7.69
C ALA A 136 -5.79 5.24 8.66
N ASP A 137 -5.40 5.90 9.76
CA ASP A 137 -6.31 6.41 10.79
C ASP A 137 -5.77 7.74 11.34
N ASP A 138 -6.68 8.67 11.66
CA ASP A 138 -6.40 10.05 12.13
C ASP A 138 -6.39 10.20 13.66
#